data_AF-A0A0E0RCZ5-F1
#
_entry.id   AF-A0A0E0RCZ5-F1
#
_cell.length_a   1.000
_cell.length_b   1.000
_cell.length_c   1.000
_cell.angle_alpha   90.00
_cell.angle_beta   90.00
_cell.angle_gamma   90.00
#
_symmetry.space_group_name_H-M   'P 1'
#
loop_
_entity.id
_entity.type
_entity.pdbx_description
1 polymer ?
#
loop_
_entity_poly.entity_id
_entity_poly.type
_entity_poly.pdbx_seq_one_letter_code
_entity_poly.pdbx_strand_id
1 'polypeptide(L)'
;MELLFSSQQWLALLPPIILCILLFSYVYIILWLRPERLRQKLRSQGVRGPKPSFLFGNIPEMRRIQQLAKSAHEQEAGSTDMFSSNYVATLFPYFLHWSRVYGSIYLYSTGSIQVLNVTDPNMVKELANCKSLDLGKPCYLQKERGALLGMGILTSNGDLWVHQRKVIAPELFMERVKGMVNLMMEAAMSMLNSWKNEVEDRGGSAEIVVDEFLRTFSADVISRACKEIFIKIRQLQKAMAKQSMLIGVPGSRYISETTHETLRLYPPASFVAREALNDMKLGGIDIPKGTNIWIPIAMAHRDPSVWGPSADKFDPDRFANGIAGACKPPHMYMPFGVGVRTCAGQNLAMVELKVVLSLLLSKFEFKLSPNYVHCPAFRLTIEPGKGVPLIFREL
;
A
#
# COMPACT_ATOMS: atom_id res chain seq x y z
N MET A 1 17.19 -62.55 -19.89
CA MET A 1 15.94 -62.40 -19.11
C MET A 1 15.12 -61.32 -19.78
N GLU A 2 14.46 -61.68 -20.89
CA GLU A 2 13.61 -60.75 -21.64
C GLU A 2 12.31 -60.59 -20.85
N LEU A 3 12.06 -59.38 -20.35
CA LEU A 3 10.77 -58.99 -19.77
C LEU A 3 9.75 -58.89 -20.92
N LEU A 4 9.29 -60.05 -21.42
CA LEU A 4 8.15 -60.14 -22.34
C LEU A 4 6.87 -59.86 -21.53
N PHE A 5 6.59 -58.58 -21.34
CA PHE A 5 5.29 -58.14 -20.83
C PHE A 5 4.19 -58.66 -21.76
N SER A 6 3.18 -59.32 -21.20
CA SER A 6 2.04 -59.81 -21.99
C SER A 6 1.23 -58.65 -22.57
N SER A 7 0.55 -58.84 -23.70
CA SER A 7 -0.33 -57.83 -24.30
C SER A 7 -1.38 -57.29 -23.32
N GLN A 8 -1.84 -58.12 -22.37
CA GLN A 8 -2.73 -57.73 -21.27
C GLN A 8 -2.07 -56.78 -20.25
N GLN A 9 -0.77 -56.93 -19.97
CA GLN A 9 -0.06 -56.05 -19.04
C GLN A 9 0.16 -54.66 -19.65
N TRP A 10 0.42 -54.56 -20.96
CA TRP A 10 0.47 -53.27 -21.66
C TRP A 10 -0.90 -52.57 -21.68
N LEU A 11 -1.98 -53.32 -21.91
CA LEU A 11 -3.35 -52.78 -21.85
C LEU A 11 -3.72 -52.27 -20.44
N ALA A 12 -3.20 -52.88 -19.38
CA ALA A 12 -3.40 -52.41 -18.00
C ALA A 12 -2.59 -51.14 -17.65
N LEU A 13 -1.43 -50.93 -18.29
CA LEU A 13 -0.58 -49.75 -18.09
C LEU A 13 -0.97 -48.54 -18.95
N LEU A 14 -1.72 -48.75 -20.03
CA LEU A 14 -2.15 -47.66 -20.92
C LEU A 14 -3.05 -46.62 -20.23
N PRO A 15 -4.10 -46.97 -19.46
CA PRO A 15 -4.95 -46.00 -18.77
C PRO A 15 -4.20 -45.07 -17.79
N PRO A 16 -3.32 -45.53 -16.88
CA PRO A 16 -2.57 -44.63 -16.01
C PRO A 16 -1.56 -43.77 -16.77
N ILE A 17 -0.95 -44.28 -17.85
CA ILE A 17 -0.06 -43.46 -18.70
C ILE A 17 -0.85 -42.34 -19.37
N ILE A 18 -2.01 -42.65 -19.96
CA ILE A 18 -2.89 -41.65 -20.58
C ILE A 18 -3.34 -40.63 -19.52
N LEU A 19 -3.74 -41.06 -18.33
CA LEU A 19 -4.12 -40.17 -17.24
C LEU A 19 -2.96 -39.24 -16.83
N CYS A 20 -1.74 -39.76 -16.73
CA CYS A 20 -0.54 -38.97 -16.44
C CYS A 20 -0.25 -37.94 -17.54
N ILE A 21 -0.39 -38.30 -18.82
CA ILE A 21 -0.22 -37.37 -19.95
C ILE A 21 -1.31 -36.29 -19.93
N LEU A 22 -2.56 -36.67 -19.68
CA LEU A 22 -3.68 -35.72 -19.56
C LEU A 22 -3.48 -34.77 -18.38
N LEU A 23 -3.03 -35.28 -17.23
CA LEU A 23 -2.72 -34.46 -16.06
C LEU A 23 -1.55 -33.51 -16.35
N PHE A 24 -0.46 -34.01 -16.94
CA PHE A 24 0.70 -33.19 -17.29
C PHE A 24 0.36 -32.10 -18.30
N SER A 25 -0.39 -32.44 -19.35
CA SER A 25 -0.85 -31.48 -20.35
C SER A 25 -1.81 -30.45 -19.74
N TYR A 26 -2.73 -30.86 -18.86
CA TYR A 26 -3.61 -29.96 -18.13
C TYR A 26 -2.83 -28.97 -17.24
N VAL A 27 -1.85 -29.48 -16.48
CA VAL A 27 -0.96 -28.67 -15.64
C VAL A 27 -0.13 -27.70 -16.49
N TYR A 28 0.44 -28.16 -17.61
CA TYR A 28 1.19 -27.32 -18.54
C TYR A 28 0.31 -26.23 -19.17
N ILE A 29 -0.93 -26.56 -19.53
CA ILE A 29 -1.90 -25.59 -20.07
C ILE A 29 -2.17 -24.49 -19.05
N ILE A 30 -2.39 -24.86 -17.79
CA ILE A 30 -2.75 -23.90 -16.73
C ILE A 30 -1.56 -23.07 -16.28
N LEU A 31 -0.42 -23.71 -16.01
CA LEU A 31 0.73 -23.04 -15.41
C LEU A 31 1.59 -22.29 -16.45
N TRP A 32 1.50 -22.64 -17.73
CA TRP A 32 2.34 -22.06 -18.77
C TRP A 32 1.59 -21.50 -19.97
N LEU A 33 0.81 -22.31 -20.70
CA LEU A 33 0.21 -21.86 -21.97
C LEU A 33 -0.80 -20.73 -21.77
N ARG A 34 -1.68 -20.83 -20.77
CA ARG A 34 -2.67 -19.77 -20.47
C ARG A 34 -1.97 -18.45 -20.11
N PRO A 35 -1.03 -18.40 -19.15
CA PRO A 35 -0.22 -17.21 -18.89
C PRO A 35 0.53 -16.68 -20.12
N GLU A 36 1.14 -17.56 -20.93
CA GLU A 36 1.89 -17.12 -22.11
C GLU A 36 0.99 -16.50 -23.18
N ARG A 37 -0.21 -17.04 -23.42
CA ARG A 37 -1.19 -16.43 -24.33
C ARG A 37 -1.58 -15.02 -23.89
N LEU A 38 -1.78 -14.81 -22.58
CA LEU A 38 -2.07 -13.49 -22.03
C LEU A 38 -0.88 -12.54 -22.26
N ARG A 39 0.34 -12.99 -21.96
CA ARG A 39 1.56 -12.20 -22.22
C ARG A 39 1.73 -11.86 -23.69
N GLN A 40 1.46 -12.80 -24.60
CA GLN A 40 1.57 -12.59 -26.04
C GLN A 40 0.63 -11.48 -26.50
N LYS A 41 -0.62 -11.44 -26.02
CA LYS A 41 -1.57 -10.36 -26.33
C LYS A 41 -1.07 -8.98 -25.89
N LEU A 42 -0.40 -8.88 -24.74
CA LEU A 42 0.17 -7.61 -24.26
C LEU A 42 1.45 -7.24 -25.02
N ARG A 43 2.31 -8.23 -25.30
CA ARG A 43 3.56 -8.04 -26.06
C ARG A 43 3.31 -7.61 -27.50
N SER A 44 2.27 -8.13 -28.16
CA SER A 44 1.90 -7.73 -29.53
C SER A 44 1.47 -6.26 -29.62
N GLN A 45 1.11 -5.64 -28.48
CA GLN A 45 0.78 -4.22 -28.37
C GLN A 45 1.99 -3.36 -27.93
N GLY A 46 3.19 -3.94 -27.87
CA GLY A 46 4.42 -3.23 -27.51
C GLY A 46 4.77 -3.24 -26.02
N VAL A 47 3.98 -3.90 -25.16
CA VAL A 47 4.29 -4.01 -23.73
C VAL A 47 5.47 -4.97 -23.51
N ARG A 48 6.62 -4.41 -23.12
CA ARG A 48 7.86 -5.17 -22.86
C ARG A 48 7.99 -5.50 -21.37
N GLY A 49 8.98 -6.35 -21.05
CA GLY A 49 9.31 -6.69 -19.68
C GLY A 49 10.22 -7.92 -19.58
N PRO A 50 10.67 -8.27 -18.36
CA PRO A 50 11.62 -9.36 -18.14
C PRO A 50 11.04 -10.71 -18.57
N LYS A 51 11.89 -11.58 -19.13
CA LYS A 51 11.46 -12.89 -19.62
C LYS A 51 11.17 -13.84 -18.43
N PRO A 52 9.95 -14.38 -18.29
CA PRO A 52 9.61 -15.26 -17.17
C PRO A 52 10.24 -16.65 -17.34
N SER A 53 10.68 -17.25 -16.22
CA SER A 53 11.05 -18.66 -16.14
C SER A 53 9.83 -19.55 -16.02
N PHE A 54 9.96 -20.82 -16.42
CA PHE A 54 8.94 -21.83 -16.24
C PHE A 54 8.55 -21.96 -14.75
N LEU A 55 7.24 -22.04 -14.46
CA LEU A 55 6.59 -22.11 -13.13
C LEU A 55 6.78 -20.94 -12.17
N PHE A 56 7.93 -20.28 -12.17
CA PHE A 56 8.27 -19.26 -11.17
C PHE A 56 8.15 -17.82 -11.70
N GLY A 57 7.93 -17.62 -12.99
CA GLY A 57 7.87 -16.28 -13.57
C GLY A 57 9.19 -15.56 -13.41
N ASN A 58 9.19 -14.32 -12.90
CA ASN A 58 10.38 -13.52 -12.68
C ASN A 58 10.92 -13.60 -11.24
N ILE A 59 10.36 -14.45 -10.37
CA ILE A 59 10.81 -14.59 -8.97
C ILE A 59 12.32 -14.87 -8.85
N PRO A 60 12.94 -15.75 -9.65
CA PRO A 60 14.40 -15.97 -9.57
C PRO A 60 15.21 -14.71 -9.87
N GLU A 61 14.79 -13.92 -10.87
CA GLU A 61 15.43 -12.65 -11.22
C GLU A 61 15.23 -11.60 -10.13
N MET A 62 14.03 -11.50 -9.56
CA MET A 62 13.75 -10.62 -8.42
C MET A 62 14.67 -10.93 -7.23
N ARG A 63 14.86 -12.22 -6.89
CA ARG A 63 15.77 -12.64 -5.82
C ARG A 63 17.22 -12.26 -6.12
N ARG A 64 17.66 -12.44 -7.37
CA ARG A 64 19.01 -12.06 -7.81
C ARG A 64 19.24 -10.55 -7.65
N ILE A 65 18.33 -9.73 -8.15
CA ILE A 65 18.41 -8.26 -8.02
C ILE A 65 18.38 -7.85 -6.55
N GLN A 66 17.55 -8.49 -5.74
CA GLN A 66 17.45 -8.23 -4.30
C GLN A 66 18.76 -8.54 -3.56
N GLN A 67 19.42 -9.64 -3.89
CA GLN A 67 20.71 -10.03 -3.29
C GLN A 67 21.81 -9.03 -3.68
N LEU A 68 21.89 -8.67 -4.96
CA LEU A 68 22.86 -7.68 -5.45
C LEU A 68 22.67 -6.31 -4.78
N ALA A 69 21.43 -5.85 -4.61
CA ALA A 69 21.12 -4.60 -3.93
C ALA A 69 21.53 -4.63 -2.45
N LYS A 70 21.31 -5.74 -1.75
CA LYS A 70 21.74 -5.90 -0.35
C LYS A 70 23.26 -5.82 -0.21
N SER A 71 24.01 -6.53 -1.05
CA SER A 71 25.47 -6.51 -1.03
C SER A 71 26.07 -5.13 -1.34
N ALA A 72 25.46 -4.37 -2.25
CA ALA A 72 25.88 -3.00 -2.53
C ALA A 72 25.63 -2.05 -1.35
N HIS A 73 24.48 -2.19 -0.67
CA HIS A 73 24.13 -1.33 0.46
C HIS A 73 24.98 -1.57 1.71
N GLU A 74 25.43 -2.81 1.93
CA GLU A 74 26.39 -3.16 2.99
C GLU A 74 27.77 -2.52 2.77
N GLN A 75 28.12 -2.18 1.52
CA GLN A 75 29.38 -1.54 1.16
C GLN A 75 29.32 0.01 1.23
N GLU A 76 28.14 0.61 1.05
CA GLU A 76 27.92 2.06 1.05
C GLU A 76 27.52 2.66 2.42
N ALA A 77 27.58 1.87 3.50
CA ALA A 77 27.14 2.24 4.85
C ALA A 77 27.97 3.34 5.55
N GLY A 78 28.64 4.21 4.80
CA GLY A 78 29.57 5.23 5.28
C GLY A 78 29.15 6.70 5.13
N SER A 79 28.22 7.08 4.24
CA SER A 79 27.82 8.51 4.14
C SER A 79 26.59 8.76 3.26
N THR A 80 25.47 9.18 3.86
CA THR A 80 24.52 10.21 3.36
C THR A 80 23.37 10.37 4.35
N ASP A 81 22.64 11.50 4.28
CA ASP A 81 21.46 11.82 5.10
C ASP A 81 20.53 10.59 5.29
N MET A 82 20.40 10.15 6.55
CA MET A 82 19.73 8.91 6.96
C MET A 82 18.28 8.80 6.43
N PHE A 83 17.59 9.94 6.24
CA PHE A 83 16.21 9.98 5.75
C PHE A 83 16.09 10.22 4.24
N SER A 84 17.18 10.61 3.57
CA SER A 84 17.22 10.78 2.11
C SER A 84 17.32 9.47 1.34
N SER A 85 17.62 8.36 2.03
CA SER A 85 17.73 7.05 1.41
C SER A 85 16.37 6.56 0.93
N ASN A 86 16.23 6.39 -0.38
CA ASN A 86 15.05 5.85 -1.02
C ASN A 86 14.88 4.36 -0.65
N TYR A 87 14.11 4.07 0.40
CA TYR A 87 13.88 2.70 0.87
C TYR A 87 13.31 1.75 -0.20
N VAL A 88 12.72 2.28 -1.28
CA VAL A 88 12.25 1.47 -2.42
C VAL A 88 13.42 0.73 -3.07
N ALA A 89 14.63 1.31 -3.07
CA ALA A 89 15.83 0.64 -3.54
C ALA A 89 16.21 -0.56 -2.66
N THR A 90 15.87 -0.55 -1.38
CA THR A 90 16.14 -1.65 -0.45
C THR A 90 15.04 -2.69 -0.48
N LEU A 91 13.76 -2.28 -0.42
CA LEU A 91 12.63 -3.20 -0.33
C LEU A 91 12.17 -3.76 -1.68
N PHE A 92 12.30 -2.96 -2.75
CA PHE A 92 11.77 -3.28 -4.08
C PHE A 92 12.74 -2.92 -5.24
N PRO A 93 14.04 -3.29 -5.16
CA PRO A 93 15.05 -2.89 -6.15
C PRO A 93 14.73 -3.32 -7.58
N TYR A 94 14.04 -4.45 -7.74
CA TYR A 94 13.63 -4.97 -9.05
C TYR A 94 12.63 -4.07 -9.78
N PHE A 95 11.75 -3.35 -9.08
CA PHE A 95 10.86 -2.38 -9.72
C PHE A 95 11.61 -1.16 -10.24
N LEU A 96 12.57 -0.64 -9.46
CA LEU A 96 13.45 0.44 -9.93
C LEU A 96 14.30 -0.02 -11.13
N HIS A 97 14.87 -1.21 -11.06
CA HIS A 97 15.67 -1.79 -12.14
C HIS A 97 14.84 -1.94 -13.42
N TRP A 98 13.68 -2.60 -13.36
CA TRP A 98 12.84 -2.82 -14.53
C TRP A 98 12.22 -1.54 -15.08
N SER A 99 11.90 -0.55 -14.24
CA SER A 99 11.44 0.73 -14.73
C SER A 99 12.50 1.47 -15.54
N ARG A 100 13.77 1.41 -15.13
CA ARG A 100 14.88 1.98 -15.91
C ARG A 100 15.07 1.28 -17.27
N VAL A 101 14.83 -0.04 -17.33
CA VAL A 101 15.05 -0.84 -18.55
C VAL A 101 13.86 -0.79 -19.51
N TYR A 102 12.63 -0.86 -18.99
CA TYR A 102 11.42 -1.03 -19.78
C TYR A 102 10.50 0.20 -19.81
N GLY A 103 10.73 1.17 -18.94
CA GLY A 103 9.96 2.42 -18.86
C GLY A 103 8.86 2.40 -17.79
N SER A 104 7.85 3.26 -17.99
CA SER A 104 6.74 3.47 -17.04
C SER A 104 5.65 2.39 -17.10
N ILE A 105 5.62 1.58 -18.16
CA ILE A 105 4.69 0.46 -18.33
C ILE A 105 5.48 -0.78 -18.73
N TYR A 106 5.42 -1.82 -17.92
CA TYR A 106 6.08 -3.10 -18.24
C TYR A 106 5.36 -4.30 -17.63
N LEU A 107 5.56 -5.46 -18.25
CA LEU A 107 4.93 -6.72 -17.88
C LEU A 107 5.91 -7.63 -17.16
N TYR A 108 5.54 -8.15 -15.99
CA TYR A 108 6.28 -9.21 -15.31
C TYR A 108 5.32 -10.30 -14.81
N SER A 109 5.89 -11.39 -14.29
CA SER A 109 5.15 -12.54 -13.80
C SER A 109 5.64 -12.98 -12.43
N THR A 110 4.73 -13.42 -11.58
CA THR A 110 5.05 -14.15 -10.34
C THR A 110 4.31 -15.48 -10.37
N GLY A 111 5.02 -16.54 -10.77
CA GLY A 111 4.39 -17.79 -11.17
C GLY A 111 3.45 -17.61 -12.36
N SER A 112 2.20 -18.06 -12.24
CA SER A 112 1.17 -17.92 -13.29
C SER A 112 0.53 -16.53 -13.33
N ILE A 113 0.71 -15.71 -12.30
CA ILE A 113 0.13 -14.36 -12.20
C ILE A 113 0.87 -13.42 -13.15
N GLN A 114 0.10 -12.74 -14.01
CA GLN A 114 0.61 -11.75 -14.97
C GLN A 114 0.32 -10.36 -14.45
N VAL A 115 1.37 -9.54 -14.30
CA VAL A 115 1.29 -8.21 -13.70
C VAL A 115 1.82 -7.15 -14.67
N LEU A 116 0.93 -6.24 -15.05
CA LEU A 116 1.26 -5.00 -15.72
C LEU A 116 1.58 -3.95 -14.66
N ASN A 117 2.86 -3.59 -14.53
CA ASN A 117 3.30 -2.49 -13.69
C ASN A 117 3.08 -1.17 -14.43
N VAL A 118 2.46 -0.20 -13.76
CA VAL A 118 2.06 1.09 -14.36
C VAL A 118 2.47 2.22 -13.43
N THR A 119 3.37 3.08 -13.92
CA THR A 119 3.67 4.40 -13.35
C THR A 119 3.40 5.54 -14.33
N ASP A 120 2.91 5.22 -15.54
CA ASP A 120 2.53 6.21 -16.54
C ASP A 120 1.37 7.08 -16.05
N PRO A 121 1.53 8.42 -15.99
CA PRO A 121 0.49 9.29 -15.46
C PRO A 121 -0.84 9.22 -16.22
N ASN A 122 -0.85 9.02 -17.54
CA ASN A 122 -2.10 8.97 -18.30
C ASN A 122 -2.89 7.70 -17.97
N MET A 123 -2.21 6.56 -17.93
CA MET A 123 -2.85 5.29 -17.58
C MET A 123 -3.31 5.27 -16.10
N VAL A 124 -2.55 5.87 -15.19
CA VAL A 124 -2.98 6.06 -13.79
C VAL A 124 -4.24 6.94 -13.71
N LYS A 125 -4.31 8.01 -14.51
CA LYS A 125 -5.51 8.87 -14.58
C LYS A 125 -6.73 8.11 -15.07
N GLU A 126 -6.59 7.29 -16.11
CA GLU A 126 -7.67 6.43 -16.59
C GLU A 126 -8.11 5.42 -15.52
N LEU A 127 -7.17 4.77 -14.82
CA LEU A 127 -7.47 3.88 -13.70
C LEU A 127 -8.22 4.59 -12.58
N ALA A 128 -7.82 5.82 -12.25
CA ALA A 128 -8.48 6.63 -11.24
C ALA A 128 -9.93 6.99 -11.64
N ASN A 129 -10.17 7.21 -12.93
CA ASN A 129 -11.50 7.56 -13.46
C ASN A 129 -12.36 6.34 -13.81
N CYS A 130 -11.79 5.13 -13.78
CA CYS A 130 -12.51 3.92 -14.11
C CYS A 130 -13.56 3.58 -13.04
N LYS A 131 -14.83 3.63 -13.43
CA LYS A 131 -15.99 3.27 -12.61
C LYS A 131 -16.52 1.86 -12.93
N SER A 132 -15.93 1.18 -13.91
CA SER A 132 -16.38 -0.17 -14.30
C SER A 132 -16.14 -1.16 -13.17
N LEU A 133 -17.10 -2.07 -12.99
CA LEU A 133 -16.95 -3.24 -12.11
C LEU A 133 -16.03 -4.31 -12.70
N ASP A 134 -15.60 -4.13 -13.95
CA ASP A 134 -14.58 -4.97 -14.60
C ASP A 134 -13.19 -4.80 -13.98
N LEU A 135 -12.96 -3.75 -13.17
CA LEU A 135 -11.75 -3.62 -12.36
C LEU A 135 -11.99 -4.02 -10.91
N GLY A 136 -11.40 -5.15 -10.54
CA GLY A 136 -11.53 -5.77 -9.23
C GLY A 136 -10.28 -5.70 -8.36
N LYS A 137 -10.40 -6.17 -7.13
CA LYS A 137 -9.28 -6.69 -6.35
C LYS A 137 -8.83 -8.02 -6.94
N PRO A 138 -7.51 -8.23 -7.08
CA PRO A 138 -6.98 -9.51 -7.54
C PRO A 138 -7.48 -10.72 -6.77
N CYS A 139 -7.82 -11.78 -7.49
CA CYS A 139 -8.34 -13.02 -6.93
C CYS A 139 -7.32 -13.70 -6.00
N TYR A 140 -6.02 -13.61 -6.26
CA TYR A 140 -5.00 -14.16 -5.36
C TYR A 140 -4.98 -13.43 -4.02
N LEU A 141 -5.18 -12.10 -4.00
CA LEU A 141 -5.29 -11.35 -2.74
C LEU A 141 -6.53 -11.74 -1.95
N GLN A 142 -7.63 -12.11 -2.62
CA GLN A 142 -8.82 -12.63 -1.95
C GLN A 142 -8.54 -13.99 -1.31
N LYS A 143 -7.81 -14.87 -1.99
CA LYS A 143 -7.45 -16.19 -1.46
C LYS A 143 -6.47 -16.09 -0.30
N GLU A 144 -5.41 -15.29 -0.44
CA GLU A 144 -4.36 -15.13 0.57
C GLU A 144 -4.88 -14.40 1.82
N ARG A 145 -5.72 -13.38 1.64
CA ARG A 145 -6.22 -12.55 2.75
C ARG A 145 -7.62 -12.94 3.21
N GLY A 146 -8.27 -13.89 2.55
CA GLY A 146 -9.65 -14.30 2.84
C GLY A 146 -9.81 -14.88 4.24
N ALA A 147 -8.80 -15.60 4.75
CA ALA A 147 -8.81 -16.10 6.12
C ALA A 147 -8.87 -14.98 7.17
N LEU A 148 -8.26 -13.82 6.90
CA LEU A 148 -8.21 -12.67 7.81
C LEU A 148 -9.36 -11.68 7.58
N LEU A 149 -9.67 -11.39 6.32
CA LEU A 149 -10.56 -10.29 5.93
C LEU A 149 -11.94 -10.77 5.44
N GLY A 150 -12.14 -12.08 5.31
CA GLY A 150 -13.36 -12.67 4.78
C GLY A 150 -13.73 -12.11 3.40
N MET A 151 -15.04 -12.02 3.16
CA MET A 151 -15.63 -11.38 1.98
C MET A 151 -15.94 -9.89 2.22
N GLY A 152 -15.06 -9.19 2.95
CA GLY A 152 -15.24 -7.77 3.28
C GLY A 152 -14.88 -6.80 2.15
N ILE A 153 -15.05 -5.50 2.42
CA ILE A 153 -14.83 -4.39 1.47
C ILE A 153 -13.42 -4.36 0.83
N LEU A 154 -12.43 -4.98 1.48
CA LEU A 154 -11.04 -5.02 1.02
C LEU A 154 -10.76 -6.16 0.04
N THR A 155 -11.59 -7.21 0.02
CA THR A 155 -11.42 -8.43 -0.76
C THR A 155 -12.53 -8.61 -1.80
N SER A 156 -13.75 -8.13 -1.55
CA SER A 156 -14.90 -8.32 -2.43
C SER A 156 -14.79 -7.56 -3.78
N ASN A 157 -15.55 -8.05 -4.77
CA ASN A 157 -15.72 -7.45 -6.11
C ASN A 157 -17.21 -7.38 -6.48
N GLY A 158 -17.51 -6.71 -7.60
CA GLY A 158 -18.86 -6.62 -8.15
C GLY A 158 -19.86 -5.98 -7.19
N ASP A 159 -21.10 -6.42 -7.26
CA ASP A 159 -22.22 -5.84 -6.50
C ASP A 159 -22.05 -5.96 -4.99
N LEU A 160 -21.42 -7.04 -4.52
CA LEU A 160 -21.13 -7.21 -3.09
C LEU A 160 -20.22 -6.08 -2.57
N TRP A 161 -19.17 -5.77 -3.33
CA TRP A 161 -18.29 -4.65 -2.99
C TRP A 161 -19.03 -3.30 -3.05
N VAL A 162 -19.85 -3.09 -4.08
CA VAL A 162 -20.64 -1.85 -4.24
C VAL A 162 -21.56 -1.66 -3.03
N HIS A 163 -22.28 -2.70 -2.63
CA HIS A 163 -23.16 -2.67 -1.47
C HIS A 163 -22.39 -2.35 -0.19
N GLN A 164 -21.32 -3.10 0.11
CA GLN A 164 -20.49 -2.85 1.30
C GLN A 164 -19.91 -1.44 1.31
N ARG A 165 -19.44 -0.94 0.17
CA ARG A 165 -18.90 0.42 0.05
C ARG A 165 -19.95 1.48 0.31
N LYS A 166 -21.17 1.32 -0.22
CA LYS A 166 -22.29 2.24 0.00
C LYS A 166 -22.74 2.28 1.47
N VAL A 167 -22.63 1.16 2.19
CA VAL A 167 -22.96 1.09 3.61
C VAL A 167 -21.86 1.71 4.49
N ILE A 168 -20.59 1.38 4.23
CA ILE A 168 -19.47 1.75 5.12
C ILE A 168 -18.94 3.17 4.86
N ALA A 169 -18.79 3.58 3.60
CA ALA A 169 -18.11 4.84 3.27
C ALA A 169 -18.76 6.10 3.86
N PRO A 170 -20.11 6.25 3.88
CA PRO A 170 -20.74 7.45 4.43
C PRO A 170 -20.43 7.72 5.90
N GLU A 171 -20.22 6.67 6.71
CA GLU A 171 -19.86 6.80 8.13
C GLU A 171 -18.46 7.41 8.34
N LEU A 172 -17.63 7.42 7.30
CA LEU A 172 -16.26 7.96 7.30
C LEU A 172 -16.14 9.23 6.45
N PHE A 173 -17.27 9.84 6.05
CA PHE A 173 -17.27 11.16 5.43
C PHE A 173 -16.92 12.25 6.45
N MET A 174 -16.33 13.33 5.94
CA MET A 174 -15.76 14.40 6.77
C MET A 174 -16.74 14.95 7.82
N GLU A 175 -18.04 15.05 7.50
CA GLU A 175 -19.06 15.50 8.46
C GLU A 175 -19.22 14.56 9.66
N ARG A 176 -19.22 13.25 9.43
CA ARG A 176 -19.28 12.23 10.49
C ARG A 176 -17.97 12.20 11.29
N VAL A 177 -16.84 12.25 10.59
CA VAL A 177 -15.49 12.25 11.20
C VAL A 177 -15.29 13.46 12.12
N LYS A 178 -15.79 14.65 11.75
CA LYS A 178 -15.74 15.83 12.64
C LYS A 178 -16.43 15.58 13.98
N GLY A 179 -17.49 14.78 14.01
CA GLY A 179 -18.18 14.37 15.23
C GLY A 179 -17.41 13.37 16.10
N MET A 180 -16.32 12.78 15.59
CA MET A 180 -15.47 11.81 16.30
C MET A 180 -14.22 12.46 16.91
N VAL A 181 -14.01 13.77 16.73
CA VAL A 181 -12.78 14.46 17.17
C VAL A 181 -12.58 14.38 18.69
N ASN A 182 -13.63 14.55 19.50
CA ASN A 182 -13.50 14.46 20.96
C ASN A 182 -13.01 13.08 21.40
N LEU A 183 -13.53 12.03 20.76
CA LEU A 183 -13.12 10.65 21.01
C LEU A 183 -11.66 10.41 20.62
N MET A 184 -11.19 11.00 19.52
CA MET A 184 -9.77 10.99 19.15
C MET A 184 -8.91 11.73 20.18
N MET A 185 -9.38 12.88 20.67
CA MET A 185 -8.68 13.66 21.69
C MET A 185 -8.58 12.89 23.01
N GLU A 186 -9.64 12.23 23.45
CA GLU A 186 -9.62 11.39 24.66
C GLU A 186 -8.63 10.23 24.55
N ALA A 187 -8.64 9.52 23.41
CA ALA A 187 -7.68 8.45 23.15
C ALA A 187 -6.22 8.98 23.15
N ALA A 188 -5.99 10.13 22.51
CA ALA A 188 -4.68 10.75 22.46
C ALA A 188 -4.21 11.21 23.85
N MET A 189 -5.08 11.85 24.63
CA MET A 189 -4.77 12.28 25.99
C MET A 189 -4.43 11.10 26.90
N SER A 190 -5.11 9.96 26.77
CA SER A 190 -4.77 8.75 27.53
C SER A 190 -3.34 8.29 27.24
N MET A 191 -2.92 8.28 25.97
CA MET A 191 -1.56 7.91 25.57
C MET A 191 -0.52 8.95 26.04
N LEU A 192 -0.83 10.24 25.89
CA LEU A 192 0.11 11.31 26.27
C LEU A 192 0.30 11.39 27.79
N ASN A 193 -0.75 11.10 28.58
CA ASN A 193 -0.63 11.02 30.03
C ASN A 193 0.28 9.86 30.47
N SER A 194 0.26 8.71 29.79
CA SER A 194 1.20 7.63 30.11
C SER A 194 2.65 8.01 29.82
N TRP A 195 2.89 8.74 28.72
CA TRP A 195 4.23 9.24 28.39
C TRP A 195 4.70 10.31 29.36
N LYS A 196 3.79 11.19 29.79
CA LYS A 196 4.09 12.19 30.83
C LYS A 196 4.59 11.52 32.11
N ASN A 197 3.87 10.52 32.60
CA ASN A 197 4.27 9.78 33.81
C ASN A 197 5.65 9.12 33.63
N GLU A 198 5.92 8.50 32.46
CA GLU A 198 7.26 7.93 32.19
C GLU A 198 8.38 8.98 32.17
N VAL A 199 8.10 10.18 31.67
CA VAL A 199 9.06 11.30 31.65
C VAL A 199 9.32 11.80 33.08
N GLU A 200 8.28 11.93 33.90
CA GLU A 200 8.39 12.34 35.31
C GLU A 200 9.16 11.29 36.13
N ASP A 201 8.82 9.99 36.00
CA ASP A 201 9.46 8.88 36.71
C ASP A 201 10.95 8.75 36.38
N ARG A 202 11.38 9.18 35.19
CA ARG A 202 12.77 9.15 34.73
C ARG A 202 13.53 10.46 34.95
N GLY A 203 12.97 11.39 35.73
CA GLY A 203 13.65 12.62 36.12
C GLY A 203 13.64 13.71 35.04
N GLY A 204 12.57 13.79 34.24
CA GLY A 204 12.30 14.88 33.31
C GLY A 204 12.67 14.60 31.85
N SER A 205 13.17 13.39 31.53
CA SER A 205 13.34 12.94 30.14
C SER A 205 13.27 11.43 30.02
N ALA A 206 12.59 10.94 28.99
CA ALA A 206 12.45 9.51 28.72
C ALA A 206 12.68 9.17 27.25
N GLU A 207 13.36 8.06 26.98
CA GLU A 207 13.38 7.43 25.66
C GLU A 207 12.17 6.51 25.52
N ILE A 208 11.31 6.79 24.53
CA ILE A 208 10.05 6.09 24.28
C ILE A 208 10.05 5.58 22.84
N VAL A 209 9.74 4.29 22.66
CA VAL A 209 9.57 3.67 21.34
C VAL A 209 8.14 3.90 20.85
N VAL A 210 7.93 4.91 20.01
CA VAL A 210 6.58 5.48 19.81
C VAL A 210 5.65 4.67 18.92
N ASP A 211 6.17 3.81 18.04
CA ASP A 211 5.36 3.13 17.02
C ASP A 211 4.32 2.15 17.60
N GLU A 212 4.64 1.47 18.71
CA GLU A 212 3.69 0.59 19.39
C GLU A 212 2.56 1.37 20.09
N PHE A 213 2.89 2.48 20.74
CA PHE A 213 1.90 3.36 21.35
C PHE A 213 1.00 3.98 20.29
N LEU A 214 1.53 4.47 19.17
CA LEU A 214 0.75 5.01 18.07
C LEU A 214 -0.17 3.96 17.44
N ARG A 215 0.30 2.72 17.29
CA ARG A 215 -0.54 1.59 16.85
C ARG A 215 -1.68 1.32 17.82
N THR A 216 -1.41 1.39 19.11
CA THR A 216 -2.42 1.19 20.17
C THR A 216 -3.43 2.34 20.21
N PHE A 217 -2.97 3.57 20.08
CA PHE A 217 -3.80 4.77 19.94
C PHE A 217 -4.74 4.66 18.75
N SER A 218 -4.23 4.33 17.55
CA SER A 218 -5.09 4.18 16.36
C SER A 218 -6.09 3.02 16.50
N ALA A 219 -5.70 1.93 17.17
CA ALA A 219 -6.60 0.83 17.50
C ALA A 219 -7.72 1.26 18.48
N ASP A 220 -7.40 2.09 19.47
CA ASP A 220 -8.39 2.65 20.41
C ASP A 220 -9.34 3.62 19.68
N VAL A 221 -8.82 4.54 18.86
CA VAL A 221 -9.64 5.47 18.06
C VAL A 221 -10.63 4.71 17.19
N ILE A 222 -10.16 3.72 16.40
CA ILE A 222 -11.07 2.97 15.52
C ILE A 222 -12.05 2.10 16.32
N SER A 223 -11.63 1.53 17.45
CA SER A 223 -12.50 0.74 18.33
C SER A 223 -13.65 1.59 18.87
N ARG A 224 -13.33 2.78 19.41
CA ARG A 224 -14.34 3.72 19.90
C ARG A 224 -15.22 4.23 18.76
N ALA A 225 -14.64 4.59 17.62
CA ALA A 225 -15.39 5.10 16.46
C ALA A 225 -16.37 4.03 15.92
N CYS A 226 -15.93 2.77 15.81
CA CYS A 226 -16.79 1.66 15.42
C CYS A 226 -17.92 1.44 16.43
N LYS A 227 -17.62 1.44 17.74
CA LYS A 227 -18.65 1.36 18.78
C LYS A 227 -19.67 2.49 18.66
N GLU A 228 -19.22 3.72 18.44
CA GLU A 228 -20.11 4.85 18.20
C GLU A 228 -20.95 4.66 16.94
N ILE A 229 -20.39 4.17 15.82
CA ILE A 229 -21.14 3.91 14.59
C ILE A 229 -22.29 2.92 14.86
N PHE A 230 -22.03 1.85 15.63
CA PHE A 230 -23.07 0.88 16.02
C PHE A 230 -24.13 1.47 16.97
N ILE A 231 -23.75 2.40 17.84
CA ILE A 231 -24.66 3.05 18.80
C ILE A 231 -25.44 4.22 18.15
N LYS A 232 -24.88 4.88 17.13
CA LYS A 232 -25.38 6.13 16.53
C LYS A 232 -26.49 5.97 15.48
N ILE A 233 -27.01 4.76 15.22
CA ILE A 233 -28.31 4.59 14.53
C ILE A 233 -29.48 5.16 15.37
N ARG A 234 -29.32 5.37 16.69
CA ARG A 234 -30.42 5.81 17.57
C ARG A 234 -30.31 7.20 18.21
N GLN A 235 -29.22 7.96 18.06
CA GLN A 235 -29.03 9.20 18.85
C GLN A 235 -28.53 10.45 18.09
N LEU A 236 -28.43 10.41 16.76
CA LEU A 236 -27.92 11.52 15.95
C LEU A 236 -28.93 12.66 15.65
N GLN A 237 -29.88 12.91 16.55
CA GLN A 237 -30.73 14.12 16.52
C GLN A 237 -30.44 15.11 17.67
N LYS A 238 -29.62 14.77 18.69
CA LYS A 238 -29.63 15.55 19.95
C LYS A 238 -28.34 16.23 20.43
N ALA A 239 -27.23 16.24 19.69
CA ALA A 239 -26.03 16.90 20.20
C ALA A 239 -25.12 17.53 19.13
N MET A 240 -25.71 18.10 18.08
CA MET A 240 -25.04 19.15 17.31
C MET A 240 -24.90 20.41 18.19
N ALA A 241 -23.89 20.41 19.05
CA ALA A 241 -23.46 21.57 19.83
C ALA A 241 -21.99 21.42 20.26
N LYS A 242 -21.07 21.64 19.32
CA LYS A 242 -19.87 22.48 19.53
C LYS A 242 -19.15 22.67 18.19
N GLN A 243 -18.99 23.96 17.88
CA GLN A 243 -18.36 24.55 16.72
C GLN A 243 -16.96 23.98 16.48
N SER A 244 -16.61 23.83 15.20
CA SER A 244 -15.30 23.46 14.66
C SER A 244 -14.13 24.13 15.42
N MET A 245 -13.35 23.32 16.16
CA MET A 245 -12.29 23.82 17.06
C MET A 245 -10.87 23.77 16.45
N LEU A 246 -10.75 23.40 15.16
CA LEU A 246 -9.44 23.30 14.46
C LEU A 246 -9.30 24.28 13.28
N ILE A 247 -10.29 25.15 13.04
CA ILE A 247 -10.17 26.25 12.08
C ILE A 247 -9.51 27.43 12.82
N GLY A 248 -8.27 27.75 12.47
CA GLY A 248 -7.57 28.94 12.96
C GLY A 248 -6.45 28.71 13.98
N VAL A 249 -6.05 27.47 14.27
CA VAL A 249 -4.85 27.21 15.08
C VAL A 249 -3.60 27.61 14.28
N PRO A 250 -2.75 28.54 14.77
CA PRO A 250 -1.48 28.88 14.14
C PRO A 250 -0.62 27.63 13.93
N GLY A 251 0.00 27.47 12.76
CA GLY A 251 0.82 26.29 12.43
C GLY A 251 0.07 25.06 11.89
N SER A 252 -1.28 25.04 11.92
CA SER A 252 -2.09 23.94 11.37
C SER A 252 -1.85 23.65 9.88
N ARG A 253 -1.45 24.68 9.12
CA ARG A 253 -1.04 24.56 7.72
C ARG A 253 0.23 23.71 7.58
N TYR A 254 1.26 24.01 8.36
CA TYR A 254 2.54 23.29 8.31
C TYR A 254 2.41 21.83 8.79
N ILE A 255 1.54 21.56 9.76
CA ILE A 255 1.17 20.18 10.15
C ILE A 255 0.57 19.43 8.95
N SER A 256 -0.32 20.08 8.19
CA SER A 256 -0.93 19.46 7.01
C SER A 256 0.10 19.20 5.91
N GLU A 257 0.99 20.16 5.65
CA GLU A 257 2.08 20.06 4.68
C GLU A 257 3.05 18.93 5.04
N THR A 258 3.50 18.89 6.30
CA THR A 258 4.34 17.82 6.86
C THR A 258 3.68 16.46 6.76
N THR A 259 2.39 16.36 7.09
CA THR A 259 1.62 15.12 6.98
C THR A 259 1.56 14.63 5.53
N HIS A 260 1.30 15.53 4.57
CA HIS A 260 1.23 15.16 3.16
C HIS A 260 2.57 14.70 2.60
N GLU A 261 3.66 15.38 2.96
CA GLU A 261 5.03 15.01 2.58
C GLU A 261 5.45 13.68 3.22
N THR A 262 5.04 13.44 4.46
CA THR A 262 5.26 12.15 5.15
C THR A 262 4.54 11.02 4.43
N LEU A 263 3.27 11.20 4.07
CA LEU A 263 2.49 10.22 3.31
C LEU A 263 3.02 10.03 1.88
N ARG A 264 3.66 11.05 1.30
CA ARG A 264 4.33 10.95 0.00
C ARG A 264 5.53 10.01 0.10
N LEU A 265 6.44 10.26 1.04
CA LEU A 265 7.65 9.47 1.20
C LEU A 265 7.37 8.09 1.81
N TYR A 266 6.49 7.98 2.80
CA TYR A 266 6.20 6.74 3.51
C TYR A 266 4.71 6.38 3.41
N PRO A 267 4.20 6.08 2.20
CA PRO A 267 2.82 5.65 2.05
C PRO A 267 2.64 4.27 2.72
N PRO A 268 1.67 4.10 3.65
CA PRO A 268 1.46 2.81 4.29
C PRO A 268 1.16 1.69 3.29
N ALA A 269 0.37 1.98 2.25
CA ALA A 269 0.14 1.08 1.13
C ALA A 269 1.23 1.29 0.05
N SER A 270 2.08 0.27 -0.17
CA SER A 270 3.15 0.35 -1.16
C SER A 270 2.64 0.23 -2.61
N PHE A 271 1.48 -0.42 -2.82
CA PHE A 271 0.95 -0.71 -4.15
C PHE A 271 -0.57 -0.49 -4.23
N VAL A 272 -1.03 0.06 -5.35
CA VAL A 272 -2.42 -0.15 -5.81
C VAL A 272 -2.43 -1.38 -6.69
N ALA A 273 -3.21 -2.40 -6.32
CA ALA A 273 -3.42 -3.59 -7.14
C ALA A 273 -4.87 -3.69 -7.64
N ARG A 274 -5.05 -3.95 -8.94
CA ARG A 274 -6.32 -4.25 -9.59
C ARG A 274 -6.19 -5.49 -10.47
N GLU A 275 -7.30 -6.17 -10.75
CA GLU A 275 -7.39 -7.21 -11.76
C GLU A 275 -8.47 -6.84 -12.78
N ALA A 276 -8.17 -7.02 -14.07
CA ALA A 276 -9.16 -6.98 -15.13
C ALA A 276 -10.03 -8.25 -15.06
N LEU A 277 -11.25 -8.12 -14.57
CA LEU A 277 -12.22 -9.22 -14.42
C LEU A 277 -12.87 -9.61 -15.77
N ASN A 278 -12.81 -8.70 -16.74
CA ASN A 278 -13.19 -8.89 -18.13
C ASN A 278 -12.15 -8.23 -19.05
N ASP A 279 -12.15 -8.59 -20.34
CA ASP A 279 -11.34 -7.91 -21.35
C ASP A 279 -11.75 -6.43 -21.38
N MET A 280 -10.78 -5.53 -21.32
CA MET A 280 -11.04 -4.09 -21.24
C MET A 280 -9.92 -3.27 -21.89
N LYS A 281 -10.20 -2.02 -22.22
CA LYS A 281 -9.19 -1.09 -22.73
C LYS A 281 -8.75 -0.10 -21.66
N LEU A 282 -7.44 0.14 -21.57
CA LEU A 282 -6.86 1.07 -20.60
C LEU A 282 -5.51 1.58 -21.11
N GLY A 283 -5.30 2.90 -21.11
CA GLY A 283 -4.06 3.53 -21.59
C GLY A 283 -3.76 3.22 -23.06
N GLY A 284 -4.80 3.03 -23.87
CA GLY A 284 -4.67 2.60 -25.26
C GLY A 284 -4.37 1.11 -25.46
N ILE A 285 -4.21 0.33 -24.39
CA ILE A 285 -3.88 -1.10 -24.42
C ILE A 285 -5.15 -1.92 -24.18
N ASP A 286 -5.37 -2.95 -25.00
CA ASP A 286 -6.34 -4.01 -24.77
C ASP A 286 -5.79 -4.95 -23.68
N ILE A 287 -6.35 -4.85 -22.49
CA ILE A 287 -6.00 -5.64 -21.31
C ILE A 287 -6.87 -6.88 -21.25
N PRO A 288 -6.30 -8.09 -21.43
CA PRO A 288 -7.07 -9.33 -21.31
C PRO A 288 -7.50 -9.58 -19.87
N LYS A 289 -8.64 -10.26 -19.71
CA LYS A 289 -9.14 -10.80 -18.45
C LYS A 289 -8.06 -11.60 -17.71
N GLY A 290 -7.98 -11.40 -16.40
CA GLY A 290 -7.02 -12.03 -15.50
C GLY A 290 -5.68 -11.30 -15.42
N THR A 291 -5.49 -10.22 -16.18
CA THR A 291 -4.30 -9.35 -16.05
C THR A 291 -4.39 -8.54 -14.77
N ASN A 292 -3.33 -8.56 -13.97
CA ASN A 292 -3.21 -7.74 -12.78
C ASN A 292 -2.52 -6.43 -13.14
N ILE A 293 -3.03 -5.32 -12.64
CA ILE A 293 -2.49 -3.98 -12.88
C ILE A 293 -2.01 -3.45 -11.54
N TRP A 294 -0.72 -3.14 -11.45
CA TRP A 294 -0.08 -2.68 -10.22
C TRP A 294 0.51 -1.29 -10.42
N ILE A 295 0.24 -0.38 -9.47
CA ILE A 295 0.88 0.92 -9.37
C ILE A 295 1.76 0.92 -8.12
N PRO A 296 3.10 0.92 -8.23
CA PRO A 296 3.99 1.06 -7.08
C PRO A 296 3.97 2.49 -6.55
N ILE A 297 3.11 2.76 -5.56
CA ILE A 297 2.87 4.10 -5.00
C ILE A 297 4.18 4.72 -4.51
N ALA A 298 4.97 3.97 -3.74
CA ALA A 298 6.21 4.47 -3.15
C ALA A 298 7.24 4.92 -4.20
N MET A 299 7.23 4.28 -5.37
CA MET A 299 8.08 4.63 -6.51
C MET A 299 7.49 5.82 -7.29
N ALA A 300 6.18 5.80 -7.58
CA ALA A 300 5.50 6.90 -8.26
C ALA A 300 5.58 8.22 -7.47
N HIS A 301 5.57 8.14 -6.14
CA HIS A 301 5.73 9.28 -5.23
C HIS A 301 7.16 9.84 -5.19
N ARG A 302 8.14 9.14 -5.77
CA ARG A 302 9.56 9.53 -5.84
C ARG A 302 10.03 9.76 -7.27
N ASP A 303 9.13 9.70 -8.25
CA ASP A 303 9.48 9.92 -9.65
C ASP A 303 9.89 11.40 -9.87
N PRO A 304 11.15 11.70 -10.21
CA PRO A 304 11.60 13.08 -10.41
C PRO A 304 10.90 13.78 -11.57
N SER A 305 10.33 13.03 -12.53
CA SER A 305 9.55 13.62 -13.62
C SER A 305 8.22 14.22 -13.15
N VAL A 306 7.70 13.75 -12.01
CA VAL A 306 6.44 14.19 -11.41
C VAL A 306 6.67 15.16 -10.24
N TRP A 307 7.70 14.88 -9.44
CA TRP A 307 7.98 15.56 -8.17
C TRP A 307 9.20 16.50 -8.21
N GLY A 308 9.91 16.54 -9.33
CA GLY A 308 11.10 17.37 -9.53
C GLY A 308 12.38 16.79 -8.92
N PRO A 309 13.51 17.50 -9.02
CA PRO A 309 14.84 17.00 -8.63
C PRO A 309 14.97 16.65 -7.14
N SER A 310 14.14 17.24 -6.28
CA SER A 310 14.12 16.99 -4.84
C SER A 310 13.17 15.87 -4.42
N ALA A 311 12.76 14.97 -5.33
CA ALA A 311 11.77 13.93 -5.07
C ALA A 311 12.11 13.00 -3.89
N ASP A 312 13.38 12.74 -3.61
CA ASP A 312 13.79 11.90 -2.47
C ASP A 312 14.00 12.69 -1.17
N LYS A 313 13.93 14.03 -1.21
CA LYS A 313 14.08 14.88 -0.02
C LYS A 313 12.73 15.12 0.66
N PHE A 314 12.76 15.18 1.98
CA PHE A 314 11.62 15.63 2.78
C PHE A 314 11.52 17.16 2.72
N ASP A 315 10.47 17.65 2.08
CA ASP A 315 10.21 19.07 1.86
C ASP A 315 8.70 19.38 2.02
N PRO A 316 8.24 19.77 3.23
CA PRO A 316 6.85 20.14 3.48
C PRO A 316 6.37 21.32 2.64
N ASP A 317 7.23 22.31 2.36
CA ASP A 317 6.88 23.53 1.65
C ASP A 317 6.40 23.25 0.22
N ARG A 318 6.75 22.08 -0.33
CA ARG A 318 6.20 21.56 -1.59
C ARG A 318 4.66 21.56 -1.59
N PHE A 319 4.04 21.30 -0.45
CA PHE A 319 2.59 21.27 -0.27
C PHE A 319 1.98 22.63 0.10
N ALA A 320 2.77 23.71 0.12
CA ALA A 320 2.29 25.05 0.45
C ALA A 320 1.08 25.47 -0.38
N ASN A 321 1.06 25.12 -1.67
CA ASN A 321 -0.04 25.42 -2.57
C ASN A 321 -0.98 24.21 -2.80
N GLY A 322 -1.05 23.32 -1.80
CA GLY A 322 -1.81 22.07 -1.85
C GLY A 322 -1.23 21.03 -2.82
N ILE A 323 -1.96 19.93 -2.97
CA ILE A 323 -1.54 18.78 -3.80
C ILE A 323 -1.27 19.19 -5.26
N ALA A 324 -2.08 20.09 -5.82
CA ALA A 324 -1.92 20.54 -7.21
C ALA A 324 -0.65 21.38 -7.43
N GLY A 325 -0.18 22.08 -6.40
CA GLY A 325 1.11 22.77 -6.43
C GLY A 325 2.29 21.80 -6.26
N ALA A 326 2.10 20.76 -5.45
CA ALA A 326 3.14 19.81 -5.08
C ALA A 326 3.48 18.76 -6.16
N CYS A 327 2.46 18.32 -6.91
CA CYS A 327 2.52 17.15 -7.76
C CYS A 327 1.97 17.45 -9.16
N LYS A 328 2.77 17.20 -10.20
CA LYS A 328 2.38 17.45 -11.59
C LYS A 328 2.54 16.15 -12.41
N PRO A 329 1.44 15.47 -12.80
CA PRO A 329 0.03 15.81 -12.57
C PRO A 329 -0.49 15.40 -11.17
N PRO A 330 -1.53 16.08 -10.62
CA PRO A 330 -1.92 15.92 -9.20
C PRO A 330 -2.39 14.52 -8.80
N HIS A 331 -2.94 13.74 -9.74
CA HIS A 331 -3.42 12.38 -9.48
C HIS A 331 -2.29 11.37 -9.25
N MET A 332 -1.03 11.78 -9.44
CA MET A 332 0.14 10.97 -9.09
C MET A 332 0.44 11.01 -7.58
N TYR A 333 -0.23 11.89 -6.82
CA TYR A 333 -0.28 11.80 -5.37
C TYR A 333 -1.45 10.91 -4.93
N MET A 334 -1.14 9.70 -4.47
CA MET A 334 -2.12 8.64 -4.18
C MET A 334 -1.81 7.82 -2.91
N PRO A 335 -1.49 8.44 -1.76
CA PRO A 335 -1.15 7.69 -0.54
C PRO A 335 -2.29 6.83 0.00
N PHE A 336 -3.53 7.17 -0.37
CA PHE A 336 -4.75 6.43 -0.03
C PHE A 336 -5.30 5.58 -1.19
N GLY A 337 -4.50 5.38 -2.24
CA GLY A 337 -4.90 4.73 -3.48
C GLY A 337 -5.64 5.67 -4.45
N VAL A 338 -6.22 5.09 -5.50
CA VAL A 338 -6.88 5.84 -6.58
C VAL A 338 -8.26 5.28 -6.94
N GLY A 339 -9.11 6.17 -7.46
CA GLY A 339 -10.41 5.90 -8.05
C GLY A 339 -11.49 5.45 -7.06
N VAL A 340 -12.49 4.71 -7.56
CA VAL A 340 -13.67 4.31 -6.77
C VAL A 340 -13.35 3.42 -5.56
N ARG A 341 -12.14 2.84 -5.52
CA ARG A 341 -11.61 2.00 -4.43
C ARG A 341 -10.55 2.71 -3.58
N THR A 342 -10.49 4.05 -3.61
CA THR A 342 -9.68 4.86 -2.68
C THR A 342 -10.06 4.54 -1.22
N CYS A 343 -9.13 4.70 -0.28
CA CYS A 343 -9.35 4.40 1.13
C CYS A 343 -10.64 5.05 1.67
N ALA A 344 -11.54 4.26 2.26
CA ALA A 344 -12.75 4.79 2.88
C ALA A 344 -12.42 5.63 4.14
N GLY A 345 -11.37 5.23 4.87
CA GLY A 345 -10.94 5.87 6.12
C GLY A 345 -9.98 7.05 5.94
N GLN A 346 -9.78 7.56 4.73
CA GLN A 346 -8.83 8.67 4.48
C GLN A 346 -9.14 9.90 5.35
N ASN A 347 -10.41 10.31 5.47
CA ASN A 347 -10.77 11.48 6.27
C ASN A 347 -10.50 11.24 7.76
N LEU A 348 -10.87 10.05 8.26
CA LEU A 348 -10.63 9.65 9.65
C LEU A 348 -9.12 9.75 9.97
N ALA A 349 -8.29 9.10 9.15
CA ALA A 349 -6.84 9.07 9.33
C ALA A 349 -6.22 10.49 9.30
N MET A 350 -6.65 11.34 8.37
CA MET A 350 -6.12 12.71 8.26
C MET A 350 -6.50 13.59 9.47
N VAL A 351 -7.70 13.42 10.02
CA VAL A 351 -8.14 14.16 11.22
C VAL A 351 -7.44 13.60 12.46
N GLU A 352 -7.36 12.28 12.58
CA GLU A 352 -6.66 11.58 13.67
C GLU A 352 -5.19 12.01 13.76
N LEU A 353 -4.47 12.02 12.63
CA LEU A 353 -3.09 12.50 12.55
C LEU A 353 -2.94 13.96 13.00
N LYS A 354 -3.86 14.83 12.59
CA LYS A 354 -3.83 16.25 13.01
C LYS A 354 -4.07 16.40 14.51
N VAL A 355 -5.00 15.64 15.09
CA VAL A 355 -5.29 15.67 16.52
C VAL A 355 -4.08 15.22 17.32
N VAL A 356 -3.52 14.04 17.02
CA VAL A 356 -2.41 13.49 17.80
C VAL A 356 -1.14 14.34 17.66
N LEU A 357 -0.81 14.82 16.45
CA LEU A 357 0.36 15.69 16.25
C LEU A 357 0.22 17.04 16.97
N SER A 358 -0.97 17.66 16.92
CA SER A 358 -1.19 18.94 17.60
C SER A 358 -1.09 18.79 19.12
N LEU A 359 -1.63 17.71 19.69
CA LEU A 359 -1.53 17.43 21.12
C LEU A 359 -0.10 17.06 21.55
N LEU A 360 0.62 16.30 20.72
CA LEU A 360 2.00 15.94 20.99
C LEU A 360 2.91 17.18 21.02
N LEU A 361 2.85 18.00 19.97
CA LEU A 361 3.68 19.21 19.82
C LEU A 361 3.35 20.33 20.82
N SER A 362 2.17 20.30 21.43
CA SER A 362 1.78 21.27 22.47
C SER A 362 2.16 20.85 23.89
N LYS A 363 2.60 19.60 24.08
CA LYS A 363 2.91 19.05 25.40
C LYS A 363 4.36 18.60 25.57
N PHE A 364 5.01 18.25 24.46
CA PHE A 364 6.35 17.69 24.49
C PHE A 364 7.27 18.34 23.49
N GLU A 365 8.52 18.50 23.90
CA GLU A 365 9.65 18.55 22.97
C GLU A 365 10.21 17.14 22.84
N PHE A 366 10.59 16.75 21.62
CA PHE A 366 11.23 15.46 21.40
C PHE A 366 12.29 15.52 20.32
N LYS A 367 13.27 14.63 20.45
CA LYS A 367 14.34 14.44 19.47
C LYS A 367 14.53 12.96 19.18
N LEU A 368 15.18 12.68 18.06
CA LEU A 368 15.54 11.32 17.70
C LEU A 368 16.52 10.74 18.73
N SER A 369 16.30 9.49 19.15
CA SER A 369 17.27 8.77 19.97
C SER A 369 18.55 8.45 19.18
N PRO A 370 19.75 8.50 19.80
CA PRO A 370 20.96 7.94 19.21
C PRO A 370 20.85 6.44 18.86
N ASN A 371 19.93 5.71 19.51
CA ASN A 371 19.66 4.29 19.25
C ASN A 371 18.74 4.07 18.03
N TYR A 372 18.22 5.14 17.43
CA TYR A 372 17.35 5.01 16.26
C TYR A 372 18.10 4.42 15.07
N VAL A 373 17.51 3.40 14.45
CA VAL A 373 18.00 2.82 13.21
C VAL A 373 16.90 2.93 12.16
N HIS A 374 17.12 3.77 11.15
CA HIS A 374 16.19 3.89 10.03
C HIS A 374 16.15 2.58 9.23
N CYS A 375 15.11 1.78 9.44
CA CYS A 375 14.96 0.48 8.79
C CYS A 375 13.50 0.24 8.40
N PRO A 376 12.98 0.87 7.33
CA PRO A 376 11.64 0.57 6.83
C PRO A 376 11.51 -0.91 6.45
N ALA A 377 10.41 -1.54 6.88
CA ALA A 377 10.07 -2.91 6.57
C ALA A 377 8.70 -2.98 5.88
N PHE A 378 8.51 -3.97 5.02
CA PHE A 378 7.22 -4.26 4.41
C PHE A 378 6.60 -5.50 5.05
N ARG A 379 5.57 -5.30 5.88
CA ARG A 379 4.77 -6.38 6.50
C ARG A 379 3.30 -6.09 6.24
N LEU A 380 2.84 -6.35 5.01
CA LEU A 380 1.53 -5.91 4.45
C LEU A 380 1.45 -4.40 4.20
N THR A 381 1.96 -3.58 5.12
CA THR A 381 2.17 -2.13 5.00
C THR A 381 3.63 -1.78 5.25
N ILE A 382 4.01 -0.54 4.91
CA ILE A 382 5.31 0.02 5.32
C ILE A 382 5.26 0.38 6.80
N GLU A 383 6.23 -0.11 7.56
CA GLU A 383 6.35 0.14 8.99
C GLU A 383 7.83 0.24 9.43
N PRO A 384 8.12 0.81 10.61
CA PRO A 384 9.47 0.80 11.19
C PRO A 384 9.88 -0.62 11.61
N GLY A 385 10.93 -1.17 11.00
CA GLY A 385 11.39 -2.53 11.28
C GLY A 385 12.10 -2.72 12.62
N LYS A 386 12.61 -1.63 13.22
CA LYS A 386 13.32 -1.61 14.52
C LYS A 386 12.70 -0.61 15.52
N GLY A 387 11.44 -0.24 15.29
CA GLY A 387 10.75 0.79 16.07
C GLY A 387 11.27 2.21 15.85
N VAL A 388 10.68 3.16 16.55
CA VAL A 388 11.05 4.59 16.49
C VAL A 388 11.29 5.11 17.92
N PRO A 389 12.48 4.88 18.51
CA PRO A 389 12.85 5.50 19.78
C PRO A 389 13.04 7.02 19.63
N LEU A 390 12.30 7.78 20.42
CA LEU A 390 12.43 9.24 20.55
C LEU A 390 12.68 9.59 22.02
N ILE A 391 13.47 10.63 22.25
CA ILE A 391 13.72 11.17 23.59
C ILE A 391 12.77 12.34 23.80
N PHE A 392 11.89 12.21 24.80
CA PHE A 392 10.87 13.20 25.16
C PHE A 392 11.27 14.02 26.38
N ARG A 393 10.78 15.26 26.41
CA ARG A 393 10.72 16.17 27.55
C ARG A 393 9.37 16.88 27.56
N GLU A 394 8.80 17.09 28.74
CA GLU A 394 7.60 17.91 28.87
C GLU A 394 7.96 19.40 28.66
N LEU A 395 7.05 20.15 28.03
CA LEU A 395 7.19 21.60 27.77
C LEU A 395 6.87 22.47 28.98
#